data_AF-A0A442AYG4-F1
#
_entry.id   AF-A0A442AYG4-F1
#
_cell.length_a   1.000
_cell.length_b   1.000
_cell.length_c   1.000
_cell.angle_alpha   90.00
_cell.angle_beta   90.00
_cell.angle_gamma   90.00
#
_symmetry.space_group_name_H-M   'P 1'
#
loop_
_entity.id
_entity.type
_entity.pdbx_description
1 polymer ?
#
loop_
_entity_poly.entity_id
_entity_poly.type
_entity_poly.pdbx_seq_one_letter_code
_entity_poly.pdbx_strand_id
1 'polypeptide(L)'
;MQRNINAYMHSKSKKFAGIQSYVTQAAAAQNAQAALDAANAKLAADQAALTELSAQLAAAQLDPTTPPATITDLENQIAALNTAITVDDPQAIADAQAAVTANPAPTDASLDTALQDMANKPVDQEVTDWAKGVLADKIDQAAAATPTP
;
A
#
# COMPACT_ATOMS: atom_id res chain seq x y z
N MET A 1 -10.15 15.40 13.40
CA MET A 1 -10.70 15.94 12.13
C MET A 1 -11.64 14.98 11.39
N GLN A 2 -11.87 13.77 11.90
CA GLN A 2 -12.73 12.71 11.31
C GLN A 2 -14.20 13.10 11.05
N ARG A 3 -14.75 14.06 11.81
CA ARG A 3 -16.14 14.53 11.65
C ARG A 3 -16.42 15.16 10.29
N ASN A 4 -15.42 15.75 9.62
CA ASN A 4 -15.64 16.49 8.38
C ASN A 4 -15.70 15.57 7.15
N ILE A 5 -14.93 14.47 7.15
CA ILE A 5 -14.97 13.50 6.06
C ILE A 5 -16.25 12.68 6.09
N ASN A 6 -16.76 12.33 7.28
CA ASN A 6 -18.00 11.57 7.38
C ASN A 6 -19.18 12.39 6.84
N ALA A 7 -19.24 13.69 7.12
CA ALA A 7 -20.24 14.59 6.54
C ALA A 7 -20.07 14.75 5.01
N TYR A 8 -18.83 14.84 4.54
CA TYR A 8 -18.52 14.92 3.11
C TYR A 8 -18.90 13.64 2.36
N MET A 9 -18.55 12.46 2.88
CA MET A 9 -18.85 11.14 2.28
C MET A 9 -20.34 10.77 2.37
N HIS A 10 -21.07 11.29 3.37
CA HIS A 10 -22.51 11.07 3.51
C HIS A 10 -23.34 12.23 2.93
N SER A 11 -22.72 13.19 2.22
CA SER A 11 -23.45 14.26 1.56
C SER A 11 -24.37 13.68 0.49
N LYS A 12 -25.67 13.95 0.59
CA LYS A 12 -26.71 13.47 -0.34
C LYS A 12 -26.83 14.29 -1.63
N SER A 13 -25.97 15.30 -1.80
CA SER A 13 -26.04 16.16 -2.99
C SER A 13 -25.50 15.40 -4.20
N LYS A 14 -26.34 15.26 -5.23
CA LYS A 14 -25.98 14.62 -6.50
C LYS A 14 -24.73 15.24 -7.14
N LYS A 15 -24.47 16.53 -6.90
CA LYS A 15 -23.30 17.24 -7.41
C LYS A 15 -21.97 16.80 -6.79
N PHE A 16 -21.99 16.20 -5.60
CA PHE A 16 -20.76 15.73 -4.92
C PHE A 16 -20.53 14.23 -5.08
N ALA A 17 -21.51 13.48 -5.62
CA ALA A 17 -21.41 12.04 -5.77
C ALA A 17 -20.23 11.61 -6.67
N GLY A 18 -19.97 12.33 -7.76
CA GLY A 18 -18.82 12.08 -8.64
C GLY A 18 -17.49 12.25 -7.91
N ILE A 19 -17.33 13.34 -7.15
CA ILE A 19 -16.10 13.62 -6.40
C ILE A 19 -15.94 12.65 -5.21
N GLN A 20 -17.02 12.23 -4.55
CA GLN A 20 -16.97 11.18 -3.52
C GLN A 20 -16.51 9.84 -4.11
N SER A 21 -17.03 9.47 -5.28
CA SER A 21 -16.63 8.27 -6.00
C SER A 21 -15.15 8.33 -6.37
N TYR A 22 -14.69 9.48 -6.89
CA TYR A 22 -13.29 9.71 -7.20
C TYR A 22 -12.40 9.53 -5.97
N VAL A 23 -12.72 10.19 -4.86
CA VAL A 23 -11.92 10.11 -3.62
C VAL A 23 -11.90 8.69 -3.08
N THR A 24 -13.03 7.98 -3.07
CA THR A 24 -13.10 6.59 -2.59
C THR A 24 -12.26 5.66 -3.45
N GLN A 25 -12.35 5.78 -4.78
CA GLN A 25 -11.57 4.97 -5.70
C GLN A 25 -10.07 5.27 -5.60
N ALA A 26 -9.69 6.54 -5.50
CA ALA A 26 -8.30 6.95 -5.30
C ALA A 26 -7.73 6.41 -3.98
N ALA A 27 -8.50 6.48 -2.89
CA ALA A 27 -8.09 5.94 -1.60
C ALA A 27 -7.88 4.42 -1.63
N ALA A 28 -8.78 3.69 -2.30
CA ALA A 28 -8.63 2.24 -2.49
C ALA A 28 -7.38 1.89 -3.31
N ALA A 29 -7.13 2.63 -4.39
CA ALA A 29 -5.92 2.46 -5.21
C ALA A 29 -4.64 2.78 -4.44
N GLN A 30 -4.64 3.85 -3.63
CA GLN A 30 -3.51 4.23 -2.77
C GLN A 30 -3.20 3.14 -1.75
N ASN A 31 -4.21 2.61 -1.06
CA ASN A 31 -4.03 1.53 -0.09
C ASN A 31 -3.52 0.24 -0.73
N ALA A 32 -4.04 -0.10 -1.92
CA ALA A 32 -3.56 -1.27 -2.66
C ALA A 32 -2.09 -1.12 -3.07
N GLN A 33 -1.70 0.06 -3.56
CA GLN A 33 -0.30 0.33 -3.91
C GLN A 33 0.60 0.30 -2.67
N ALA A 34 0.17 0.90 -1.56
CA ALA A 34 0.92 0.88 -0.30
C ALA A 34 1.12 -0.56 0.22
N ALA A 35 0.11 -1.43 0.07
CA ALA A 35 0.24 -2.84 0.44
C ALA A 35 1.25 -3.58 -0.45
N LEU A 36 1.26 -3.30 -1.77
CA LEU A 36 2.24 -3.87 -2.69
C LEU A 36 3.66 -3.39 -2.37
N ASP A 37 3.83 -2.10 -2.09
CA ASP A 37 5.12 -1.53 -1.70
C ASP A 37 5.62 -2.14 -0.38
N ALA A 38 4.73 -2.33 0.59
CA ALA A 38 5.05 -2.97 1.87
C ALA A 38 5.44 -4.45 1.70
N ALA A 39 4.74 -5.21 0.86
CA ALA A 39 5.07 -6.61 0.58
C ALA A 39 6.45 -6.74 -0.09
N ASN A 40 6.75 -5.88 -1.07
CA ASN A 40 8.07 -5.83 -1.70
C ASN A 40 9.17 -5.41 -0.72
N ALA A 41 8.90 -4.43 0.15
CA ALA A 41 9.84 -4.00 1.19
C ALA A 41 10.13 -5.11 2.20
N LYS A 42 9.12 -5.91 2.56
CA LYS A 42 9.28 -7.08 3.42
C LYS A 42 10.19 -8.12 2.76
N LEU A 43 9.96 -8.47 1.50
CA LEU A 43 10.82 -9.40 0.77
C LEU A 43 12.29 -8.93 0.76
N ALA A 44 12.53 -7.65 0.51
CA ALA A 44 13.87 -7.08 0.53
C ALA A 44 14.51 -7.15 1.94
N ALA A 45 13.73 -6.89 2.99
CA ALA A 45 14.18 -7.01 4.37
C ALA A 45 14.53 -8.47 4.74
N ASP A 46 13.70 -9.43 4.33
CA ASP A 46 13.92 -10.85 4.59
C ASP A 46 15.16 -11.37 3.84
N GLN A 47 15.39 -10.92 2.60
CA GLN A 47 16.62 -11.22 1.86
C GLN A 47 17.88 -10.66 2.54
N ALA A 48 17.80 -9.45 3.10
CA ALA A 48 18.89 -8.86 3.87
C ALA A 48 19.15 -9.64 5.16
N ALA A 49 18.09 -10.02 5.89
CA ALA A 49 18.20 -10.83 7.09
C ALA A 49 18.77 -12.23 6.80
N LEU A 50 18.43 -12.84 5.67
CA LEU A 50 19.01 -14.12 5.24
C LEU A 50 20.51 -14.01 5.00
N THR A 51 20.94 -12.92 4.37
CA THR A 51 22.36 -12.64 4.13
C THR A 51 23.11 -12.52 5.46
N GLU A 52 22.56 -11.78 6.41
CA GLU A 52 23.13 -11.59 7.74
C GLU A 52 23.21 -12.90 8.53
N LEU A 53 22.11 -13.66 8.60
CA LEU A 53 22.09 -14.97 9.27
C LEU A 53 23.07 -15.96 8.65
N SER A 54 23.21 -15.95 7.32
CA SER A 54 24.17 -16.81 6.63
C SER A 54 25.62 -16.45 6.98
N ALA A 55 25.93 -15.16 7.12
CA ALA A 55 27.24 -14.70 7.58
C ALA A 55 27.50 -15.09 9.04
N GLN A 56 26.49 -14.99 9.91
CA GLN A 56 26.58 -15.44 11.30
C GLN A 56 26.81 -16.95 11.41
N LEU A 57 26.10 -17.75 10.61
CA LEU A 57 26.32 -19.20 10.56
C LEU A 57 27.75 -19.53 10.11
N ALA A 58 28.25 -18.87 9.06
CA ALA A 58 29.61 -19.06 8.61
C ALA A 58 30.65 -18.71 9.69
N ALA A 59 30.46 -17.60 10.41
CA ALA A 59 31.33 -17.21 11.51
C ALA A 59 31.27 -18.21 12.68
N ALA A 60 30.06 -18.65 13.06
CA ALA A 60 29.82 -19.63 14.11
C ALA A 60 30.50 -20.97 13.82
N GLN A 61 30.51 -21.42 12.57
CA GLN A 61 31.16 -22.66 12.14
C GLN A 61 32.69 -22.59 12.16
N LEU A 62 33.27 -21.38 12.08
CA LEU A 62 34.73 -21.18 12.15
C LEU A 62 35.24 -21.04 13.59
N ASP A 63 34.37 -20.70 14.53
CA ASP A 63 34.73 -20.56 15.95
C ASP A 63 34.51 -21.90 16.70
N PRO A 64 35.58 -22.58 17.13
CA PRO A 64 35.49 -23.86 17.83
C PRO A 64 34.89 -23.77 19.24
N THR A 65 34.71 -22.55 19.77
CA THR A 65 34.06 -22.31 21.06
C THR A 65 32.55 -22.14 20.96
N THR A 66 32.01 -22.00 19.74
CA THR A 66 30.58 -21.88 19.52
C THR A 66 29.86 -23.17 19.93
N PRO A 67 28.82 -23.11 20.78
CA PRO A 67 28.02 -24.27 21.12
C PRO A 67 27.30 -24.85 19.90
N PRO A 68 27.25 -26.19 19.73
CA PRO A 68 26.53 -26.81 18.61
C PRO A 68 25.05 -26.40 18.51
N ALA A 69 24.40 -26.16 19.65
CA ALA A 69 23.02 -25.70 19.70
C ALA A 69 22.83 -24.35 18.97
N THR A 70 23.79 -23.43 19.07
CA THR A 70 23.74 -22.13 18.39
C THR A 70 23.81 -22.29 16.87
N ILE A 71 24.61 -23.23 16.37
CA ILE A 71 24.69 -23.55 14.94
C ILE A 71 23.34 -24.10 14.45
N THR A 72 22.77 -25.06 15.17
CA THR A 72 21.45 -25.63 14.84
C THR A 72 20.34 -24.57 14.87
N ASP A 73 20.36 -23.66 15.84
CA ASP A 73 19.38 -22.57 15.91
C ASP A 73 19.51 -21.59 14.73
N LEU A 74 20.74 -21.28 14.28
CA LEU A 74 20.97 -20.45 13.09
C LEU A 74 20.50 -21.16 11.81
N GLU A 75 20.79 -22.46 11.66
CA GLU A 75 20.32 -23.27 10.54
C GLU A 75 18.79 -23.32 10.47
N ASN A 76 18.12 -23.48 11.61
CA ASN A 76 16.66 -23.47 11.70
C ASN A 76 16.06 -22.10 11.32
N GLN A 77 16.67 -21.00 11.78
CA GLN A 77 16.25 -19.64 11.41
C GLN A 77 16.41 -19.40 9.91
N ILE A 78 17.53 -19.83 9.32
CA ILE A 78 17.78 -19.74 7.88
C ILE A 78 16.74 -20.57 7.10
N ALA A 79 16.41 -21.78 7.56
CA ALA A 79 15.40 -22.61 6.90
C ALA A 79 14.00 -21.97 6.95
N ALA A 80 13.61 -21.41 8.10
CA ALA A 80 12.34 -20.71 8.26
C ALA A 80 12.28 -19.46 7.36
N LEU A 81 13.35 -18.65 7.34
CA LEU A 81 13.39 -17.44 6.53
C LEU A 81 13.42 -17.75 5.02
N ASN A 82 14.11 -18.80 4.60
CA ASN A 82 14.04 -19.27 3.22
C ASN A 82 12.61 -19.69 2.84
N THR A 83 11.87 -20.30 3.76
CA THR A 83 10.45 -20.64 3.53
C THR A 83 9.63 -19.37 3.33
N ALA A 84 9.81 -18.37 4.19
CA ALA A 84 9.13 -17.07 4.04
C ALA A 84 9.43 -16.42 2.68
N ILE A 85 10.70 -16.34 2.29
CA ILE A 85 11.15 -15.72 1.02
C ILE A 85 10.63 -16.46 -0.22
N THR A 86 10.52 -17.79 -0.15
CA THR A 86 10.20 -18.61 -1.34
C THR A 86 8.71 -18.96 -1.46
N VAL A 87 7.95 -18.83 -0.37
CA VAL A 87 6.53 -19.22 -0.32
C VAL A 87 5.66 -18.04 0.10
N ASP A 88 5.90 -17.47 1.28
CA ASP A 88 4.99 -16.50 1.89
C ASP A 88 5.08 -15.12 1.22
N ASP A 89 6.29 -14.60 0.99
CA ASP A 89 6.50 -13.29 0.38
C ASP A 89 6.02 -13.23 -1.08
N PRO A 90 6.31 -14.22 -1.95
CA PRO A 90 5.77 -14.23 -3.31
C PRO A 90 4.24 -14.26 -3.34
N GLN A 91 3.62 -15.00 -2.40
CA GLN A 91 2.17 -15.04 -2.28
C GLN A 91 1.62 -13.68 -1.84
N ALA A 92 2.21 -13.04 -0.81
CA ALA A 92 1.81 -11.71 -0.36
C ALA A 92 1.95 -10.64 -1.46
N ILE A 93 3.01 -10.71 -2.25
CA ILE A 93 3.21 -9.81 -3.41
C ILE A 93 2.15 -10.07 -4.48
N ALA A 94 1.84 -11.33 -4.79
CA ALA A 94 0.81 -11.68 -5.77
C ALA A 94 -0.58 -11.19 -5.33
N ASP A 95 -0.94 -11.38 -4.06
CA ASP A 95 -2.21 -10.92 -3.50
C ASP A 95 -2.31 -9.38 -3.50
N ALA A 96 -1.22 -8.69 -3.14
CA ALA A 96 -1.17 -7.24 -3.21
C ALA A 96 -1.26 -6.72 -4.65
N GLN A 97 -0.62 -7.40 -5.61
CA GLN A 97 -0.71 -7.05 -7.04
C GLN A 97 -2.13 -7.27 -7.60
N ALA A 98 -2.81 -8.32 -7.14
CA ALA A 98 -4.22 -8.55 -7.47
C ALA A 98 -5.11 -7.43 -6.89
N ALA A 99 -4.84 -6.96 -5.67
CA ALA A 99 -5.55 -5.83 -5.08
C ALA A 99 -5.33 -4.53 -5.87
N VAL A 100 -4.11 -4.25 -6.33
CA VAL A 100 -3.83 -3.09 -7.22
C VAL A 100 -4.62 -3.19 -8.51
N THR A 101 -4.68 -4.38 -9.11
CA THR A 101 -5.42 -4.61 -10.36
C THR A 101 -6.93 -4.44 -10.16
N ALA A 102 -7.47 -4.88 -9.02
CA ALA A 102 -8.87 -4.76 -8.68
C ALA A 102 -9.30 -3.32 -8.32
N ASN A 103 -8.35 -2.49 -7.88
CA ASN A 103 -8.57 -1.10 -7.45
C ASN A 103 -7.73 -0.12 -8.30
N PRO A 104 -8.01 0.01 -9.61
CA PRO A 104 -7.28 0.93 -10.46
C PRO A 104 -7.48 2.37 -9.99
N ALA A 105 -6.41 3.17 -10.06
CA ALA A 105 -6.49 4.59 -9.77
C ALA A 105 -7.49 5.29 -10.72
N PRO A 106 -8.31 6.23 -10.21
CA PRO A 106 -9.21 7.00 -11.05
C PRO A 106 -8.42 7.88 -12.03
N THR A 107 -8.97 8.14 -13.19
CA THR A 107 -8.32 8.96 -14.23
C THR A 107 -8.68 10.43 -14.10
N ASP A 108 -7.85 11.30 -14.67
CA ASP A 108 -8.13 12.73 -14.79
C ASP A 108 -9.47 13.00 -15.49
N ALA A 109 -9.80 12.24 -16.53
CA ALA A 109 -11.09 12.35 -17.21
C ALA A 109 -12.28 12.05 -16.29
N SER A 110 -12.13 11.13 -15.33
CA SER A 110 -13.17 10.86 -14.33
C SER A 110 -13.34 12.01 -13.35
N LEU A 111 -12.24 12.68 -12.98
CA LEU A 111 -12.26 13.89 -12.17
C LEU A 111 -12.87 15.07 -12.93
N ASP A 112 -12.49 15.28 -14.19
CA ASP A 112 -13.03 16.34 -15.04
C ASP A 112 -14.53 16.22 -15.21
N THR A 113 -15.02 14.99 -15.46
CA THR A 113 -16.47 14.73 -15.55
C THR A 113 -17.17 15.07 -14.24
N ALA A 114 -16.62 14.64 -13.10
CA ALA A 114 -17.19 14.93 -11.80
C ALA A 114 -17.16 16.43 -11.45
N LEU A 115 -16.11 17.16 -11.88
CA LEU A 115 -16.00 18.60 -11.70
C LEU A 115 -16.99 19.35 -12.61
N GLN A 116 -17.18 18.90 -13.86
CA GLN A 116 -18.13 19.50 -14.80
C GLN A 116 -19.57 19.36 -14.32
N ASP A 117 -19.93 18.21 -13.75
CA ASP A 117 -21.26 17.98 -13.16
C ASP A 117 -21.54 18.91 -11.95
N MET A 118 -20.49 19.39 -11.29
CA MET A 118 -20.57 20.29 -10.15
C MET A 118 -20.51 21.77 -10.55
N ALA A 119 -19.67 22.10 -11.53
CA ALA A 119 -19.33 23.46 -11.93
C ALA A 119 -20.42 24.10 -12.79
N ASN A 120 -20.63 25.40 -12.59
CA ASN A 120 -21.43 26.23 -13.50
C ASN A 120 -20.56 26.92 -14.58
N LYS A 121 -19.27 26.55 -14.68
CA LYS A 121 -18.26 27.12 -15.57
C LYS A 121 -17.42 25.99 -16.19
N PRO A 122 -16.73 26.25 -17.32
CA PRO A 122 -15.84 25.26 -17.92
C PRO A 122 -14.79 24.77 -16.91
N VAL A 123 -14.50 23.47 -16.94
CA VAL A 123 -13.38 22.86 -16.21
C VAL A 123 -12.21 22.84 -17.18
N ASP A 124 -11.16 23.60 -16.86
CA ASP A 124 -9.88 23.57 -17.55
C ASP A 124 -8.84 22.82 -16.71
N GLN A 125 -7.67 22.61 -17.30
CA GLN A 125 -6.60 21.85 -16.66
C GLN A 125 -6.15 22.47 -15.31
N GLU A 126 -6.17 23.80 -15.19
CA GLU A 126 -5.78 24.49 -13.96
C GLU A 126 -6.78 24.20 -12.83
N VAL A 127 -8.08 24.19 -13.15
CA VAL A 127 -9.14 23.78 -12.21
C VAL A 127 -8.99 22.32 -11.80
N THR A 128 -8.66 21.43 -12.75
CA THR A 128 -8.42 20.01 -12.47
C THR A 128 -7.22 19.79 -11.56
N ASP A 129 -6.10 20.46 -11.82
CA ASP A 129 -4.88 20.33 -11.03
C ASP A 129 -5.06 20.92 -9.62
N TRP A 130 -5.75 22.07 -9.51
CA TRP A 130 -6.15 22.63 -8.22
C TRP A 130 -7.04 21.65 -7.45
N ALA A 131 -8.03 21.04 -8.11
CA ALA A 131 -8.93 20.08 -7.49
C ALA A 131 -8.17 18.85 -6.98
N LYS A 132 -7.22 18.29 -7.74
CA LYS A 132 -6.36 17.20 -7.27
C LYS A 132 -5.61 17.58 -5.99
N GLY A 133 -5.03 18.77 -5.94
CA GLY A 133 -4.34 19.28 -4.76
C GLY A 133 -5.25 19.39 -3.53
N VAL A 134 -6.49 19.86 -3.71
CA VAL A 134 -7.48 19.94 -2.62
C VAL A 134 -7.98 18.55 -2.19
N LEU A 135 -8.13 17.62 -3.14
CA LEU A 135 -8.64 16.27 -2.88
C LEU A 135 -7.58 15.35 -2.27
N ALA A 136 -6.28 15.63 -2.42
CA ALA A 136 -5.20 14.81 -1.88
C ALA A 136 -5.39 14.51 -0.37
N ASP A 137 -5.59 15.54 0.46
CA ASP A 137 -5.82 15.37 1.91
C ASP A 137 -7.09 14.54 2.21
N LYS A 138 -8.12 14.64 1.35
CA LYS A 138 -9.34 13.82 1.49
C LYS A 138 -9.10 12.36 1.11
N ILE A 139 -8.26 12.12 0.10
CA ILE A 139 -7.87 10.78 -0.33
C ILE A 139 -7.08 10.12 0.80
N ASP A 140 -6.08 10.81 1.37
CA ASP A 140 -5.29 10.30 2.50
C ASP A 140 -6.16 9.97 3.72
N GLN A 141 -7.09 10.87 4.06
CA GLN A 141 -8.01 10.62 5.17
C GLN A 141 -9.00 9.47 4.90
N ALA A 142 -9.45 9.32 3.65
CA ALA A 142 -10.32 8.21 3.26
C ALA A 142 -9.57 6.88 3.30
N ALA A 143 -8.33 6.87 2.81
CA ALA A 143 -7.42 5.73 2.85
C ALA A 143 -7.16 5.28 4.31
N ALA A 144 -6.91 6.23 5.21
CA ALA A 144 -6.71 5.96 6.63
C ALA A 144 -7.99 5.50 7.37
N ALA A 145 -9.18 5.81 6.85
CA ALA A 145 -10.46 5.44 7.47
C ALA A 145 -10.95 4.04 7.07
N THR A 146 -10.45 3.48 5.96
CA THR A 146 -10.67 2.09 5.60
C THR A 146 -9.63 1.23 6.30
N PRO A 147 -9.99 0.33 7.22
CA PRO A 147 -9.04 -0.63 7.73
C PRO A 147 -8.52 -1.45 6.55
N THR A 148 -7.19 -1.48 6.38
CA THR A 148 -6.55 -2.51 5.55
C THR A 148 -7.04 -3.87 6.06
N PRO A 149 -7.62 -4.72 5.19
CA PRO A 149 -8.06 -6.06 5.58
C PRO A 149 -6.91 -6.91 6.10
#